data_AF-A0A496SMZ7-F1
#
_entry.id   AF-A0A496SMZ7-F1
#
_cell.length_a   1.000
_cell.length_b   1.000
_cell.length_c   1.000
_cell.angle_alpha   90.00
_cell.angle_beta   90.00
_cell.angle_gamma   90.00
#
_symmetry.space_group_name_H-M   'P 1'
#
loop_
_entity.id
_entity.type
_entity.pdbx_description
1 polymer ?
#
loop_
_entity_poly.entity_id
_entity_poly.type
_entity_poly.pdbx_seq_one_letter_code
_entity_poly.pdbx_strand_id
1 'polypeptide(L)'
;MNYKGFVYYWHQSRPPEMWKSDLEELKANGMDYLLVGIPLQKRGILTNETSKVAFFQFLETAGERGLRCIVRAGLSQGFYLEPEVRQQKVDFVQMLAEQAEKYPAIYGIELEDEPKGRQELPEEAWQPFTREIEATLQRQNLTSIGYELALKRWKMEQYTHYVKDLVQAIKQVNPRLKVTICFNIAAAIPRWNLVDMEQVARYLDIVCIDVYPGWQLERYEHAYISAFMARLARSLIECEVWFVMGGHVIGNRYQPSHREIRAWSRQVLDQGVDALGWFAFDHGRWSEQYNVGGLPTKAASSERWNTMLEISRKTAAEQVKPVSASPYGILLPYDSILSRYDHQHFLVPYVALAPISGLDLHYVSDNKITEDPKALEGYTHLFSTPSPWMRKAVVERLLAFVKAGGTLIASSDDFAVNEDARVSESRKELLGILEEEPFYDEDTIEIVHDLEGLVAGTKLSSYWNRIRIKKLAEGSTVIGRWSDGTPAIFRRPLGKGQVIYSGTNPYWAALYPEEDRNWICFLKAISK
;
A
#
# COMPACT_ATOMS: atom_id res chain seq x y z
N MET A 1 -12.46 5.30 -20.44
CA MET A 1 -13.31 5.61 -19.28
C MET A 1 -12.77 6.86 -18.62
N ASN A 2 -13.62 7.78 -18.15
CA ASN A 2 -13.16 8.98 -17.45
C ASN A 2 -12.96 8.70 -15.96
N TYR A 3 -12.13 9.51 -15.29
CA TYR A 3 -11.97 9.40 -13.84
C TYR A 3 -13.29 9.68 -13.12
N LYS A 4 -13.53 8.97 -12.02
CA LYS A 4 -14.66 9.24 -11.12
C LYS A 4 -14.25 10.24 -10.04
N GLY A 5 -15.14 11.18 -9.72
CA GLY A 5 -15.00 12.07 -8.57
C GLY A 5 -15.85 11.60 -7.40
N PHE A 6 -15.30 11.63 -6.18
CA PHE A 6 -16.06 11.29 -4.97
C PHE A 6 -15.73 12.13 -3.74
N VAL A 7 -16.58 12.07 -2.70
CA VAL A 7 -16.33 12.77 -1.42
C VAL A 7 -16.89 11.99 -0.24
N TYR A 8 -16.19 12.02 0.90
CA TYR A 8 -16.76 11.63 2.18
C TYR A 8 -17.75 12.70 2.64
N TYR A 9 -19.03 12.35 2.64
CA TYR A 9 -20.10 13.29 2.97
C TYR A 9 -20.49 13.18 4.44
N TRP A 10 -20.36 14.29 5.17
CA TRP A 10 -20.56 14.39 6.63
C TRP A 10 -21.80 15.20 7.04
N HIS A 11 -22.67 15.51 6.07
CA HIS A 11 -23.85 16.37 6.26
C HIS A 11 -25.19 15.66 6.14
N GLN A 12 -25.18 14.33 6.09
CA GLN A 12 -26.36 13.48 6.08
C GLN A 12 -27.25 13.63 7.32
N SER A 13 -26.74 14.18 8.43
CA SER A 13 -27.52 14.48 9.64
C SER A 13 -28.06 15.91 9.68
N ARG A 14 -27.75 16.75 8.68
CA ARG A 14 -28.33 18.09 8.55
C ARG A 14 -29.78 18.02 8.08
N PRO A 15 -30.56 19.10 8.26
CA PRO A 15 -31.92 19.16 7.75
C PRO A 15 -32.00 18.92 6.22
N PRO A 16 -33.06 18.27 5.71
CA PRO A 16 -33.19 17.90 4.29
C PRO A 16 -33.02 19.06 3.29
N GLU A 17 -33.41 20.27 3.67
CA GLU A 17 -33.28 21.47 2.84
C GLU A 17 -31.82 21.83 2.52
N MET A 18 -30.87 21.47 3.38
CA MET A 18 -29.45 21.75 3.17
C MET A 18 -28.80 20.74 2.21
N TRP A 19 -29.28 19.50 2.17
CA TRP A 19 -28.74 18.48 1.27
C TRP A 19 -28.85 18.91 -0.18
N LYS A 20 -29.98 19.50 -0.57
CA LYS A 20 -30.24 19.85 -1.98
C LYS A 20 -29.13 20.70 -2.59
N SER A 21 -28.79 21.81 -1.92
CA SER A 21 -27.77 22.75 -2.36
C SER A 21 -26.36 22.13 -2.35
N ASP A 22 -26.01 21.40 -1.29
CA ASP A 22 -24.71 20.74 -1.19
C ASP A 22 -24.54 19.68 -2.30
N LEU A 23 -25.55 18.84 -2.52
CA LEU A 23 -25.50 17.78 -3.52
C LEU A 23 -25.47 18.31 -4.96
N GLU A 24 -26.18 19.41 -5.24
CA GLU A 24 -26.13 20.10 -6.54
C GLU A 24 -24.75 20.70 -6.82
N GLU A 25 -24.11 21.31 -5.82
CA GLU A 25 -22.74 21.81 -5.93
C GLU A 25 -21.74 20.68 -6.23
N LEU A 26 -21.81 19.58 -5.49
CA LEU A 26 -20.93 18.42 -5.70
C LEU A 26 -21.09 17.85 -7.11
N LYS A 27 -22.34 17.63 -7.54
CA LYS A 27 -22.66 17.11 -8.88
C LYS A 27 -22.15 18.04 -9.99
N ALA A 28 -22.35 19.35 -9.84
CA ALA A 28 -21.88 20.35 -10.81
C ALA A 28 -20.35 20.41 -10.93
N ASN A 29 -19.62 19.86 -9.95
CA ASN A 29 -18.16 19.80 -9.92
C ASN A 29 -17.59 18.40 -10.20
N GLY A 30 -18.40 17.50 -10.78
CA GLY A 30 -17.92 16.18 -11.22
C GLY A 30 -17.73 15.17 -10.08
N MET A 31 -18.25 15.46 -8.88
CA MET A 31 -18.30 14.49 -7.79
C MET A 31 -19.60 13.70 -7.87
N ASP A 32 -19.58 12.60 -8.61
CA ASP A 32 -20.74 11.75 -8.87
C ASP A 32 -21.03 10.74 -7.74
N TYR A 33 -20.03 10.51 -6.88
CA TYR A 33 -20.07 9.48 -5.86
C TYR A 33 -19.89 10.05 -4.45
N LEU A 34 -20.68 9.54 -3.51
CA LEU A 34 -20.65 9.93 -2.11
C LEU A 34 -20.27 8.71 -1.27
N LEU A 35 -19.21 8.80 -0.48
CA LEU A 35 -18.98 7.85 0.60
C LEU A 35 -19.72 8.37 1.81
N VAL A 36 -20.76 7.65 2.21
CA VAL A 36 -21.65 8.06 3.27
C VAL A 36 -21.43 7.17 4.46
N GLY A 37 -20.65 7.72 5.40
CA GLY A 37 -20.42 7.12 6.70
C GLY A 37 -21.67 7.23 7.53
N ILE A 38 -22.41 6.14 7.74
CA ILE A 38 -23.49 6.20 8.71
C ILE A 38 -22.85 6.28 10.11
N PRO A 39 -23.39 7.07 11.05
CA PRO A 39 -23.16 6.87 12.49
C PRO A 39 -23.71 5.51 13.00
N LEU A 40 -23.57 4.41 12.24
CA LEU A 40 -24.01 3.06 12.61
C LEU A 40 -23.23 2.49 13.79
N GLN A 41 -22.04 3.04 14.07
CA GLN A 41 -21.14 2.53 15.10
C GLN A 41 -21.75 2.51 16.51
N LYS A 42 -22.82 3.28 16.74
CA LYS A 42 -23.51 3.32 18.04
C LYS A 42 -24.95 2.87 17.95
N ARG A 43 -25.23 1.61 17.58
CA ARG A 43 -26.56 0.97 17.77
C ARG A 43 -27.78 1.75 17.26
N GLY A 44 -27.68 2.90 16.58
CA GLY A 44 -28.59 4.02 16.88
C GLY A 44 -29.29 4.65 15.70
N ILE A 45 -29.01 4.19 14.47
CA ILE A 45 -29.74 4.68 13.29
C ILE A 45 -30.75 3.65 12.80
N LEU A 46 -30.47 2.35 12.89
CA LEU A 46 -31.48 1.32 12.58
C LEU A 46 -32.36 0.92 13.77
N THR A 47 -32.01 1.34 14.99
CA THR A 47 -32.91 1.19 16.15
C THR A 47 -33.73 2.46 16.43
N ASN A 48 -33.33 3.60 15.85
CA ASN A 48 -34.07 4.85 15.93
C ASN A 48 -34.75 5.11 14.59
N GLU A 49 -36.07 4.90 14.54
CA GLU A 49 -36.86 5.06 13.33
C GLU A 49 -36.72 6.46 12.70
N THR A 50 -36.55 7.53 13.50
CA THR A 50 -36.35 8.89 12.96
C THR A 50 -35.06 8.99 12.15
N SER A 51 -33.96 8.48 12.70
CA SER A 51 -32.66 8.50 12.02
C SER A 51 -32.65 7.61 10.78
N LYS A 52 -33.32 6.46 10.85
CA LYS A 52 -33.50 5.54 9.72
C LYS A 52 -34.23 6.22 8.56
N VAL A 53 -35.36 6.87 8.86
CA VAL A 53 -36.16 7.61 7.87
C VAL A 53 -35.33 8.73 7.25
N ALA A 54 -34.63 9.52 8.06
CA ALA A 54 -33.78 10.61 7.55
C ALA A 54 -32.67 10.10 6.62
N PHE A 55 -32.04 8.97 6.94
CA PHE A 55 -31.00 8.38 6.10
C PHE A 55 -31.53 7.92 4.74
N PHE A 56 -32.66 7.22 4.72
CA PHE A 56 -33.27 6.79 3.45
C PHE A 56 -33.81 7.97 2.63
N GLN A 57 -34.36 9.00 3.29
CA GLN A 57 -34.75 10.24 2.62
C GLN A 57 -33.54 10.95 1.99
N PHE A 58 -32.38 10.94 2.66
CA PHE A 58 -31.13 11.44 2.08
C PHE A 58 -30.74 10.64 0.83
N LEU A 59 -30.83 9.31 0.87
CA LEU A 59 -30.52 8.46 -0.29
C LEU A 59 -31.45 8.73 -1.48
N GLU A 60 -32.75 8.91 -1.23
CA GLU A 60 -33.70 9.35 -2.27
C GLU A 60 -33.28 10.71 -2.86
N THR A 61 -32.99 11.69 -1.99
CA THR A 61 -32.58 13.05 -2.39
C THR A 61 -31.30 13.05 -3.24
N ALA A 62 -30.35 12.16 -2.93
CA ALA A 62 -29.12 11.96 -3.71
C ALA A 62 -29.42 11.29 -5.06
N GLY A 63 -30.27 10.26 -5.07
CA GLY A 63 -30.69 9.56 -6.28
C GLY A 63 -31.42 10.46 -7.28
N GLU A 64 -32.32 11.34 -6.80
CA GLU A 64 -33.02 12.35 -7.61
C GLU A 64 -32.06 13.31 -8.33
N ARG A 65 -30.84 13.49 -7.80
CA ARG A 65 -29.77 14.33 -8.37
C ARG A 65 -28.76 13.53 -9.20
N GLY A 66 -28.99 12.23 -9.38
CA GLY A 66 -28.10 11.34 -10.13
C GLY A 66 -26.76 11.11 -9.44
N LEU A 67 -26.71 11.18 -8.10
CA LEU A 67 -25.55 10.82 -7.29
C LEU A 67 -25.65 9.36 -6.86
N ARG A 68 -24.46 8.75 -6.65
CA ARG A 68 -24.31 7.35 -6.25
C ARG A 68 -23.64 7.29 -4.88
N CYS A 69 -24.19 6.49 -3.98
CA CYS A 69 -23.75 6.38 -2.60
C CYS A 69 -23.06 5.04 -2.35
N ILE A 70 -21.87 5.07 -1.76
CA ILE A 70 -21.26 3.93 -1.10
C ILE A 70 -21.57 4.05 0.39
N VAL A 71 -22.35 3.09 0.89
CA VAL A 71 -22.86 3.10 2.26
C VAL A 71 -21.91 2.33 3.17
N ARG A 72 -21.39 3.00 4.20
CA ARG A 72 -20.48 2.38 5.17
C ARG A 72 -21.22 1.45 6.11
N ALA A 73 -20.80 0.19 6.19
CA ALA A 73 -21.32 -0.82 7.10
C ALA A 73 -20.61 -0.86 8.46
N GLY A 74 -19.47 -0.15 8.62
CA GLY A 74 -18.76 0.07 9.90
C GLY A 74 -18.19 -1.19 10.57
N LEU A 75 -17.36 -1.03 11.61
CA LEU A 75 -16.86 -2.19 12.36
C LEU A 75 -17.96 -2.77 13.25
N SER A 76 -18.13 -4.09 13.25
CA SER A 76 -18.92 -4.77 14.29
C SER A 76 -18.24 -4.57 15.66
N GLN A 77 -19.03 -4.45 16.73
CA GLN A 77 -18.46 -4.55 18.07
C GLN A 77 -18.13 -6.02 18.33
N GLY A 78 -16.89 -6.32 18.73
CA GLY A 78 -16.45 -7.69 19.02
C GLY A 78 -15.50 -8.29 17.97
N PHE A 79 -15.04 -9.51 18.23
CA PHE A 79 -14.01 -10.15 17.41
C PHE A 79 -14.63 -10.79 16.15
N TYR A 80 -14.10 -10.54 14.95
CA TYR A 80 -14.73 -11.00 13.68
C TYR A 80 -14.75 -12.53 13.49
N LEU A 81 -13.99 -13.25 14.31
CA LEU A 81 -13.97 -14.71 14.40
C LEU A 81 -15.04 -15.27 15.34
N GLU A 82 -15.70 -14.43 16.15
CA GLU A 82 -16.85 -14.86 16.96
C GLU A 82 -18.04 -15.14 16.04
N PRO A 83 -18.65 -16.34 16.09
CA PRO A 83 -19.77 -16.70 15.22
C PRO A 83 -20.94 -15.71 15.28
N GLU A 84 -21.28 -15.21 16.47
CA GLU A 84 -22.39 -14.27 16.66
C GLU A 84 -22.09 -12.89 16.05
N VAL A 85 -20.89 -12.35 16.28
CA VAL A 85 -20.44 -11.06 15.72
C VAL A 85 -20.42 -11.13 14.19
N ARG A 86 -19.93 -12.27 13.67
CA ARG A 86 -19.86 -12.52 12.23
C ARG A 86 -21.25 -12.65 11.61
N GLN A 87 -22.17 -13.37 12.24
CA GLN A 87 -23.55 -13.49 11.76
C GLN A 87 -24.26 -12.13 11.78
N GLN A 88 -24.13 -11.35 12.86
CA GLN A 88 -24.70 -9.99 12.94
C GLN A 88 -24.20 -9.10 11.79
N LYS A 89 -22.91 -9.20 11.45
CA LYS A 89 -22.33 -8.44 10.35
C LYS A 89 -22.87 -8.91 8.99
N VAL A 90 -23.02 -10.21 8.79
CA VAL A 90 -23.65 -10.81 7.59
C VAL A 90 -25.09 -10.31 7.42
N ASP A 91 -25.92 -10.45 8.46
CA ASP A 91 -27.33 -10.02 8.43
C ASP A 91 -27.43 -8.53 8.09
N PHE A 92 -26.53 -7.72 8.67
CA PHE A 92 -26.49 -6.29 8.45
C PHE A 92 -26.14 -5.92 6.99
N VAL A 93 -25.10 -6.53 6.40
CA VAL A 93 -24.74 -6.22 5.01
C VAL A 93 -25.74 -6.77 4.00
N GLN A 94 -26.41 -7.89 4.31
CA GLN A 94 -27.50 -8.43 3.49
C GLN A 94 -28.71 -7.49 3.51
N MET A 95 -29.11 -6.99 4.68
CA MET A 95 -30.19 -6.00 4.79
C MET A 95 -29.87 -4.74 3.96
N LEU A 96 -28.64 -4.22 4.00
CA LEU A 96 -28.25 -3.09 3.13
C LEU A 96 -28.34 -3.45 1.63
N ALA A 97 -27.96 -4.68 1.27
CA ALA A 97 -28.03 -5.16 -0.11
C ALA A 97 -29.47 -5.29 -0.62
N GLU A 98 -30.41 -5.72 0.24
CA GLU A 98 -31.86 -5.74 -0.06
C GLU A 98 -32.40 -4.32 -0.27
N GLN A 99 -31.99 -3.35 0.55
CA GLN A 99 -32.44 -1.96 0.42
C GLN A 99 -31.98 -1.30 -0.89
N ALA A 100 -30.92 -1.79 -1.52
CA ALA A 100 -30.43 -1.23 -2.79
C ALA A 100 -31.43 -1.37 -3.95
N GLU A 101 -32.39 -2.31 -3.88
CA GLU A 101 -33.48 -2.38 -4.87
C GLU A 101 -34.46 -1.22 -4.73
N LYS A 102 -34.76 -0.84 -3.48
CA LYS A 102 -35.68 0.26 -3.17
C LYS A 102 -35.03 1.63 -3.35
N TYR A 103 -33.72 1.74 -3.08
CA TYR A 103 -32.99 3.00 -3.16
C TYR A 103 -31.83 2.88 -4.17
N PRO A 104 -32.07 3.16 -5.46
CA PRO A 104 -31.07 2.99 -6.53
C PRO A 104 -29.82 3.87 -6.37
N ALA A 105 -29.87 4.88 -5.49
CA ALA A 105 -28.69 5.65 -5.11
C ALA A 105 -27.63 4.78 -4.42
N ILE A 106 -28.00 3.68 -3.76
CA ILE A 106 -27.06 2.74 -3.14
C ILE A 106 -26.29 2.01 -4.26
N TYR A 107 -25.09 2.49 -4.53
CA TYR A 107 -24.18 1.95 -5.54
C TYR A 107 -23.28 0.85 -4.98
N GLY A 108 -22.93 0.95 -3.69
CA GLY A 108 -22.10 -0.05 -3.04
C GLY A 108 -22.10 0.03 -1.52
N ILE A 109 -21.39 -0.91 -0.91
CA ILE A 109 -21.19 -1.03 0.53
C ILE A 109 -19.69 -0.95 0.84
N GLU A 110 -19.31 -0.07 1.75
CA GLU A 110 -17.97 -0.03 2.36
C GLU A 110 -18.00 -0.90 3.61
N LEU A 111 -17.31 -2.05 3.58
CA LEU A 111 -17.36 -3.04 4.67
C LEU A 111 -16.74 -2.48 5.95
N GLU A 112 -15.54 -1.92 5.81
CA GLU A 112 -14.68 -1.40 6.88
C GLU A 112 -13.87 -0.19 6.39
N ASP A 113 -13.47 0.64 7.36
CA ASP A 113 -12.67 1.86 7.18
C ASP A 113 -11.39 1.73 7.99
N GLU A 114 -10.25 1.80 7.32
CA GLU A 114 -8.91 1.60 7.87
C GLU A 114 -8.79 0.36 8.78
N PRO A 115 -9.10 -0.85 8.27
CA PRO A 115 -9.13 -2.04 9.10
C PRO A 115 -7.74 -2.39 9.66
N LYS A 116 -7.73 -2.89 10.90
CA LYS A 116 -6.51 -3.28 11.63
C LYS A 116 -6.39 -4.78 11.87
N GLY A 117 -7.37 -5.57 11.40
CA GLY A 117 -7.40 -7.01 11.60
C GLY A 117 -7.39 -7.41 13.09
N ARG A 118 -7.97 -6.58 13.97
CA ARG A 118 -7.99 -6.76 15.44
C ARG A 118 -6.62 -6.76 16.12
N GLN A 119 -5.59 -6.19 15.49
CA GLN A 119 -4.28 -5.97 16.13
C GLN A 119 -4.31 -4.94 17.26
N GLU A 120 -5.36 -4.11 17.34
CA GLU A 120 -5.58 -3.23 18.47
C GLU A 120 -5.97 -3.96 19.77
N LEU A 121 -6.36 -5.24 19.69
CA LEU A 121 -6.74 -6.05 20.84
C LEU A 121 -5.52 -6.76 21.44
N PRO A 122 -5.51 -6.97 22.77
CA PRO A 122 -4.40 -7.66 23.43
C PRO A 122 -4.38 -9.17 23.08
N GLU A 123 -3.24 -9.83 23.27
CA GLU A 123 -3.06 -11.23 22.84
C GLU A 123 -4.04 -12.20 23.53
N GLU A 124 -4.48 -11.90 24.76
CA GLU A 124 -5.49 -12.70 25.46
C GLU A 124 -6.83 -12.77 24.72
N ALA A 125 -7.17 -11.73 23.94
CA ALA A 125 -8.37 -11.72 23.10
C ALA A 125 -8.24 -12.66 21.89
N TRP A 126 -7.02 -12.95 21.44
CA TRP A 126 -6.74 -13.87 20.33
C TRP A 126 -6.72 -15.34 20.76
N GLN A 127 -6.34 -15.62 22.01
CA GLN A 127 -6.16 -16.98 22.53
C GLN A 127 -7.32 -17.95 22.26
N PRO A 128 -8.62 -17.56 22.35
CA PRO A 128 -9.72 -18.49 22.05
C PRO A 128 -9.67 -19.01 20.60
N PHE A 129 -9.09 -18.25 19.68
CA PHE A 129 -9.07 -18.54 18.25
C PHE A 129 -7.74 -19.13 17.77
N THR A 130 -6.62 -18.84 18.47
CA THR A 130 -5.29 -19.26 18.03
C THR A 130 -4.86 -20.62 18.58
N ARG A 131 -5.49 -21.15 19.64
CA ARG A 131 -5.09 -22.40 20.32
C ARG A 131 -4.75 -23.57 19.38
N GLU A 132 -5.57 -23.83 18.38
CA GLU A 132 -5.38 -24.96 17.47
C GLU A 132 -4.16 -24.77 16.55
N ILE A 133 -4.03 -23.57 15.97
CA ILE A 133 -2.88 -23.26 15.12
C ILE A 133 -1.59 -23.20 15.94
N GLU A 134 -1.63 -22.64 17.14
CA GLU A 134 -0.46 -22.59 18.03
C GLU A 134 0.00 -23.99 18.44
N ALA A 135 -0.92 -24.89 18.80
CA ALA A 135 -0.58 -26.29 19.09
C ALA A 135 0.04 -27.00 17.89
N THR A 136 -0.32 -26.61 16.67
CA THR A 136 0.29 -27.12 15.44
C THR A 136 1.70 -26.55 15.24
N LEU A 137 1.86 -25.24 15.35
CA LEU A 137 3.14 -24.55 15.16
C LEU A 137 4.19 -24.95 16.21
N GLN A 138 3.77 -25.19 17.46
CA GLN A 138 4.66 -25.67 18.52
C GLN A 138 5.28 -27.04 18.21
N ARG A 139 4.64 -27.86 17.36
CA ARG A 139 5.18 -29.15 16.92
C ARG A 139 6.17 -29.03 15.75
N GLN A 140 6.28 -27.86 15.11
CA GLN A 140 7.05 -27.66 13.88
C GLN A 140 8.54 -27.30 14.10
N ASN A 141 9.05 -27.36 15.35
CA ASN A 141 10.45 -27.03 15.68
C ASN A 141 10.94 -25.69 15.07
N LEU A 142 10.04 -24.72 15.04
CA LEU A 142 10.31 -23.36 14.55
C LEU A 142 11.15 -22.60 15.57
N THR A 143 11.91 -21.62 15.09
CA THR A 143 12.46 -20.58 15.95
C THR A 143 11.34 -19.71 16.51
N SER A 144 11.59 -18.92 17.56
CA SER A 144 10.59 -17.97 18.09
C SER A 144 10.09 -17.01 17.01
N ILE A 145 11.00 -16.48 16.20
CA ILE A 145 10.67 -15.59 15.08
C ILE A 145 9.85 -16.32 14.02
N GLY A 146 10.22 -17.56 13.68
CA GLY A 146 9.47 -18.38 12.72
C GLY A 146 8.04 -18.67 13.19
N TYR A 147 7.86 -18.95 14.49
CA TYR A 147 6.54 -19.12 15.10
C TYR A 147 5.70 -17.85 15.00
N GLU A 148 6.26 -16.69 15.36
CA GLU A 148 5.56 -15.39 15.28
C GLU A 148 5.13 -15.06 13.85
N LEU A 149 6.01 -15.27 12.87
CA LEU A 149 5.71 -15.04 11.46
C LEU A 149 4.58 -15.94 10.97
N ALA A 150 4.62 -17.24 11.31
CA ALA A 150 3.57 -18.18 10.94
C ALA A 150 2.21 -17.79 11.55
N LEU A 151 2.20 -17.39 12.83
CA LEU A 151 0.98 -16.92 13.49
C LEU A 151 0.44 -15.63 12.86
N LYS A 152 1.30 -14.66 12.53
CA LYS A 152 0.88 -13.42 11.85
C LYS A 152 0.24 -13.70 10.49
N ARG A 153 0.85 -14.57 9.67
CA ARG A 153 0.30 -14.99 8.37
C ARG A 153 -1.08 -15.61 8.54
N TRP A 154 -1.24 -16.50 9.53
CA TRP A 154 -2.55 -17.10 9.82
C TRP A 154 -3.59 -16.05 10.22
N LYS A 155 -3.25 -15.08 11.07
CA LYS A 155 -4.17 -13.98 11.47
C LYS A 155 -4.60 -13.14 10.24
N MET A 156 -3.68 -12.83 9.32
CA MET A 156 -3.99 -12.14 8.05
C MET A 156 -4.92 -12.96 7.14
N GLU A 157 -4.68 -14.26 7.04
CA GLU A 157 -5.52 -15.18 6.26
C GLU A 157 -6.94 -15.24 6.82
N GLN A 158 -7.09 -15.29 8.15
CA GLN A 158 -8.39 -15.26 8.81
C GLN A 158 -9.18 -13.99 8.49
N TYR A 159 -8.53 -12.82 8.48
CA TYR A 159 -9.19 -11.58 8.08
C TYR A 159 -9.65 -11.62 6.61
N THR A 160 -8.82 -12.17 5.73
CA THR A 160 -9.14 -12.35 4.31
C THR A 160 -10.37 -13.24 4.11
N HIS A 161 -10.46 -14.36 4.83
CA HIS A 161 -11.65 -15.23 4.82
C HIS A 161 -12.91 -14.53 5.33
N TYR A 162 -12.78 -13.75 6.40
CA TYR A 162 -13.91 -12.96 6.90
C TYR A 162 -14.45 -11.98 5.85
N VAL A 163 -13.58 -11.24 5.16
CA VAL A 163 -14.01 -10.31 4.10
C VAL A 163 -14.67 -11.07 2.93
N LYS A 164 -14.07 -12.19 2.50
CA LYS A 164 -14.63 -13.05 1.44
C LYS A 164 -16.07 -13.45 1.74
N ASP A 165 -16.35 -13.88 2.97
CA ASP A 165 -17.68 -14.36 3.35
C ASP A 165 -18.70 -13.21 3.39
N LEU A 166 -18.31 -12.01 3.82
CA LEU A 166 -19.17 -10.82 3.75
C LEU A 166 -19.49 -10.42 2.31
N VAL A 167 -18.49 -10.44 1.43
CA VAL A 167 -18.71 -10.19 0.00
C VAL A 167 -19.69 -11.21 -0.56
N GLN A 168 -19.49 -12.50 -0.28
CA GLN A 168 -20.38 -13.56 -0.77
C GLN A 168 -21.82 -13.35 -0.30
N ALA A 169 -22.02 -13.02 0.99
CA ALA A 169 -23.34 -12.74 1.54
C ALA A 169 -24.04 -11.58 0.82
N ILE A 170 -23.31 -10.49 0.52
CA ILE A 170 -23.84 -9.35 -0.25
C ILE A 170 -24.22 -9.79 -1.67
N LYS A 171 -23.30 -10.50 -2.36
CA LYS A 171 -23.48 -10.87 -3.77
C LYS A 171 -24.58 -11.90 -3.99
N GLN A 172 -24.88 -12.74 -3.00
CA GLN A 172 -26.03 -13.65 -3.01
C GLN A 172 -27.37 -12.91 -3.04
N VAL A 173 -27.47 -11.78 -2.33
CA VAL A 173 -28.66 -10.93 -2.31
C VAL A 173 -28.71 -10.05 -3.54
N ASN A 174 -27.64 -9.32 -3.83
CA ASN A 174 -27.56 -8.40 -4.96
C ASN A 174 -26.19 -8.47 -5.65
N PRO A 175 -26.06 -9.22 -6.76
CA PRO A 175 -24.78 -9.41 -7.44
C PRO A 175 -24.23 -8.15 -8.10
N ARG A 176 -25.07 -7.14 -8.35
CA ARG A 176 -24.68 -5.87 -9.01
C ARG A 176 -24.07 -4.86 -8.05
N LEU A 177 -24.35 -5.00 -6.75
CA LEU A 177 -23.93 -4.04 -5.75
C LEU A 177 -22.40 -4.06 -5.59
N LYS A 178 -21.76 -2.90 -5.58
CA LYS A 178 -20.31 -2.82 -5.42
C LYS A 178 -19.89 -3.00 -3.97
N VAL A 179 -18.75 -3.64 -3.73
CA VAL A 179 -18.20 -3.81 -2.39
C VAL A 179 -16.80 -3.23 -2.33
N THR A 180 -16.53 -2.45 -1.28
CA THR A 180 -15.25 -1.77 -1.06
C THR A 180 -14.79 -1.88 0.39
N ILE A 181 -13.50 -1.70 0.59
CA ILE A 181 -12.89 -1.37 1.88
C ILE A 181 -12.02 -0.13 1.65
N CYS A 182 -11.97 0.77 2.63
CA CYS A 182 -11.01 1.86 2.65
C CYS A 182 -9.77 1.45 3.44
N PHE A 183 -8.62 1.37 2.79
CA PHE A 183 -7.35 0.94 3.38
C PHE A 183 -6.44 2.13 3.65
N ASN A 184 -5.75 2.11 4.78
CA ASN A 184 -4.59 2.96 5.00
C ASN A 184 -3.29 2.23 4.60
N ILE A 185 -2.17 2.95 4.68
CA ILE A 185 -0.84 2.42 4.34
C ILE A 185 -0.46 1.14 5.10
N ALA A 186 -0.93 1.00 6.34
CA ALA A 186 -0.57 -0.13 7.18
C ALA A 186 -1.23 -1.44 6.74
N ALA A 187 -2.28 -1.42 5.91
CA ALA A 187 -2.82 -2.63 5.29
C ALA A 187 -2.08 -3.03 3.99
N ALA A 188 -1.44 -2.07 3.32
CA ALA A 188 -0.58 -2.36 2.17
C ALA A 188 0.83 -2.81 2.60
N ILE A 189 1.29 -2.35 3.76
CA ILE A 189 2.54 -2.75 4.41
C ILE A 189 2.22 -3.33 5.81
N PRO A 190 1.74 -4.59 5.89
CA PRO A 190 1.09 -5.16 7.07
C PRO A 190 2.02 -5.59 8.21
N ARG A 191 2.93 -4.72 8.64
CA ARG A 191 3.82 -5.00 9.78
C ARG A 191 3.06 -5.02 11.11
N TRP A 192 2.20 -4.02 11.32
CA TRP A 192 1.48 -3.77 12.57
C TRP A 192 -0.04 -3.97 12.43
N ASN A 193 -0.57 -3.83 11.22
CA ASN A 193 -1.96 -4.18 10.91
C ASN A 193 -1.92 -5.50 10.15
N LEU A 194 -2.51 -6.56 10.69
CA LEU A 194 -2.54 -7.87 10.05
C LEU A 194 -3.71 -7.96 9.06
N VAL A 195 -3.70 -7.03 8.09
CA VAL A 195 -4.63 -6.98 6.96
C VAL A 195 -3.81 -7.01 5.69
N ASP A 196 -4.03 -8.00 4.84
CA ASP A 196 -3.36 -8.10 3.54
C ASP A 196 -4.20 -7.42 2.45
N MET A 197 -3.88 -6.17 2.10
CA MET A 197 -4.63 -5.45 1.07
C MET A 197 -4.67 -6.22 -0.27
N GLU A 198 -3.56 -6.82 -0.70
CA GLU A 198 -3.47 -7.55 -1.98
C GLU A 198 -4.42 -8.76 -1.98
N GLN A 199 -4.39 -9.59 -0.94
CA GLN A 199 -5.23 -10.78 -0.87
C GLN A 199 -6.71 -10.43 -0.69
N VAL A 200 -7.01 -9.40 0.10
CA VAL A 200 -8.40 -8.96 0.33
C VAL A 200 -8.99 -8.36 -0.94
N ALA A 201 -8.21 -7.59 -1.71
CA ALA A 201 -8.68 -6.91 -2.92
C ALA A 201 -9.26 -7.86 -3.98
N ARG A 202 -8.86 -9.14 -3.99
CA ARG A 202 -9.38 -10.17 -4.89
C ARG A 202 -10.89 -10.42 -4.77
N TYR A 203 -11.48 -10.04 -3.63
CA TYR A 203 -12.91 -10.19 -3.36
C TYR A 203 -13.67 -8.87 -3.50
N LEU A 204 -12.99 -7.75 -3.68
CA LEU A 204 -13.61 -6.42 -3.74
C LEU A 204 -13.85 -6.00 -5.19
N ASP A 205 -14.89 -5.19 -5.40
CA ASP A 205 -15.06 -4.50 -6.68
C ASP A 205 -14.21 -3.22 -6.77
N ILE A 206 -13.95 -2.62 -5.61
CA ILE A 206 -13.24 -1.36 -5.45
C ILE A 206 -12.30 -1.48 -4.25
N VAL A 207 -11.06 -1.05 -4.41
CA VAL A 207 -10.14 -0.75 -3.32
C VAL A 207 -10.10 0.77 -3.16
N CYS A 208 -10.54 1.25 -2.00
CA CYS A 208 -10.39 2.65 -1.63
C CYS A 208 -9.11 2.81 -0.80
N ILE A 209 -8.31 3.84 -1.06
CA ILE A 209 -7.04 4.09 -0.38
C ILE A 209 -7.10 5.45 0.27
N ASP A 210 -6.87 5.48 1.58
CA ASP A 210 -6.80 6.69 2.37
C ASP A 210 -5.40 6.92 2.93
N VAL A 211 -4.66 7.83 2.28
CA VAL A 211 -3.29 8.19 2.65
C VAL A 211 -3.06 9.68 2.47
N TYR A 212 -2.75 10.34 3.58
CA TYR A 212 -2.58 11.79 3.63
C TYR A 212 -1.11 12.21 3.78
N PRO A 213 -0.53 12.91 2.80
CA PRO A 213 0.85 13.39 2.90
C PRO A 213 1.07 14.38 4.04
N GLY A 214 0.06 15.20 4.38
CA GLY A 214 0.16 16.17 5.48
C GLY A 214 0.35 15.56 6.87
N TRP A 215 0.10 14.26 7.06
CA TRP A 215 0.46 13.55 8.31
C TRP A 215 1.97 13.29 8.42
N GLN A 216 2.69 13.28 7.29
CA GLN A 216 4.05 12.82 7.21
C GLN A 216 5.03 13.94 7.51
N LEU A 217 6.08 13.62 8.28
CA LEU A 217 7.10 14.59 8.68
C LEU A 217 8.34 14.49 7.78
N GLU A 218 8.60 13.31 7.22
CA GLU A 218 9.77 13.09 6.39
C GLU A 218 9.57 13.65 4.99
N ARG A 219 10.63 14.30 4.46
CA ARG A 219 10.60 15.03 3.18
C ARG A 219 10.01 14.20 2.03
N TYR A 220 10.43 12.95 1.89
CA TYR A 220 10.01 12.09 0.77
C TYR A 220 8.63 11.48 0.98
N GLU A 221 8.23 11.22 2.21
CA GLU A 221 6.86 10.79 2.52
C GLU A 221 5.88 11.92 2.20
N HIS A 222 6.15 13.13 2.71
CA HIS A 222 5.33 14.31 2.44
C HIS A 222 5.20 14.61 0.94
N ALA A 223 6.26 14.36 0.17
CA ALA A 223 6.28 14.61 -1.26
C ALA A 223 5.61 13.51 -2.10
N TYR A 224 5.78 12.23 -1.74
CA TYR A 224 5.55 11.10 -2.66
C TYR A 224 4.73 9.94 -2.09
N ILE A 225 4.29 9.97 -0.82
CA ILE A 225 3.59 8.82 -0.22
C ILE A 225 2.31 8.44 -0.98
N SER A 226 1.54 9.41 -1.48
CA SER A 226 0.34 9.14 -2.27
C SER A 226 0.66 8.52 -3.63
N ALA A 227 1.73 8.97 -4.29
CA ALA A 227 2.17 8.39 -5.56
C ALA A 227 2.65 6.94 -5.38
N PHE A 228 3.45 6.70 -4.33
CA PHE A 228 3.91 5.37 -3.95
C PHE A 228 2.72 4.44 -3.70
N MET A 229 1.76 4.85 -2.88
CA MET A 229 0.59 4.02 -2.55
C MET A 229 -0.31 3.78 -3.76
N ALA A 230 -0.50 4.78 -4.62
CA ALA A 230 -1.24 4.62 -5.87
C ALA A 230 -0.53 3.64 -6.81
N ARG A 231 0.80 3.73 -6.96
CA ARG A 231 1.57 2.79 -7.78
C ARG A 231 1.55 1.38 -7.21
N LEU A 232 1.74 1.24 -5.90
CA LEU A 232 1.69 -0.04 -5.20
C LEU A 232 0.35 -0.73 -5.46
N ALA A 233 -0.76 -0.03 -5.24
CA ALA A 233 -2.09 -0.57 -5.49
C ALA A 233 -2.32 -0.93 -6.95
N ARG A 234 -1.97 -0.04 -7.90
CA ARG A 234 -2.14 -0.33 -9.33
C ARG A 234 -1.29 -1.47 -9.85
N SER A 235 -0.21 -1.82 -9.15
CA SER A 235 0.65 -2.97 -9.50
C SER A 235 0.09 -4.30 -8.98
N LEU A 236 -0.57 -4.28 -7.82
CA LEU A 236 -1.00 -5.50 -7.12
C LEU A 236 -2.49 -5.81 -7.29
N ILE A 237 -3.31 -4.80 -7.55
CA ILE A 237 -4.77 -4.89 -7.54
C ILE A 237 -5.33 -4.83 -8.96
N GLU A 238 -6.26 -5.74 -9.24
CA GLU A 238 -6.93 -5.85 -10.55
C GLU A 238 -8.28 -5.12 -10.61
N CYS A 239 -8.92 -4.88 -9.47
CA CYS A 239 -10.19 -4.16 -9.39
C CYS A 239 -10.00 -2.63 -9.44
N GLU A 240 -11.10 -1.88 -9.36
CA GLU A 240 -11.01 -0.41 -9.40
C GLU A 240 -10.26 0.13 -8.18
N VAL A 241 -9.38 1.11 -8.37
CA VAL A 241 -8.66 1.78 -7.29
C VAL A 241 -9.16 3.21 -7.15
N TRP A 242 -9.75 3.52 -5.99
CA TRP A 242 -10.25 4.84 -5.63
C TRP A 242 -9.31 5.46 -4.61
N PHE A 243 -8.89 6.70 -4.82
CA PHE A 243 -7.91 7.34 -3.95
C PHE A 243 -8.48 8.57 -3.25
N VAL A 244 -8.36 8.61 -1.94
CA VAL A 244 -8.76 9.73 -1.09
C VAL A 244 -7.58 10.66 -0.91
N MET A 245 -7.74 11.91 -1.31
CA MET A 245 -6.72 12.94 -1.15
C MET A 245 -7.00 13.85 0.03
N GLY A 246 -5.92 14.17 0.76
CA GLY A 246 -5.92 15.16 1.83
C GLY A 246 -5.82 16.56 1.26
N GLY A 247 -6.90 17.33 1.39
CA GLY A 247 -6.87 18.79 1.25
C GLY A 247 -7.48 19.51 2.46
N HIS A 248 -7.87 18.76 3.49
CA HIS A 248 -8.37 19.27 4.76
C HIS A 248 -7.22 19.48 5.75
N VAL A 249 -7.51 20.17 6.86
CA VAL A 249 -6.57 20.25 7.98
C VAL A 249 -6.57 18.93 8.73
N ILE A 250 -5.38 18.36 8.88
CA ILE A 250 -5.22 17.03 9.44
C ILE A 250 -4.99 17.04 10.95
N GLY A 251 -4.94 15.87 11.60
CA GLY A 251 -4.86 15.76 13.07
C GLY A 251 -3.63 16.46 13.67
N ASN A 252 -2.48 16.38 13.00
CA ASN A 252 -1.26 17.12 13.39
C ASN A 252 -1.32 18.63 13.08
N ARG A 253 -2.45 19.13 12.57
CA ARG A 253 -2.75 20.52 12.20
C ARG A 253 -2.02 21.05 10.97
N TYR A 254 -1.35 20.19 10.21
CA TYR A 254 -0.80 20.57 8.92
C TYR A 254 -1.92 21.07 8.00
N GLN A 255 -1.67 22.20 7.33
CA GLN A 255 -2.59 22.84 6.39
C GLN A 255 -2.00 22.77 4.98
N PRO A 256 -2.50 21.88 4.11
CA PRO A 256 -2.00 21.79 2.74
C PRO A 256 -2.17 23.09 1.97
N SER A 257 -1.11 23.50 1.28
CA SER A 257 -1.19 24.60 0.31
C SER A 257 -1.92 24.15 -0.96
N HIS A 258 -2.43 25.12 -1.73
CA HIS A 258 -3.07 24.83 -3.02
C HIS A 258 -2.14 24.14 -4.01
N ARG A 259 -0.84 24.48 -3.96
CA ARG A 259 0.18 23.86 -4.79
C ARG A 259 0.33 22.38 -4.44
N GLU A 260 0.32 22.04 -3.16
CA GLU A 260 0.43 20.66 -2.68
C GLU A 260 -0.80 19.83 -3.02
N ILE A 261 -2.01 20.36 -2.78
CA ILE A 261 -3.25 19.66 -3.14
C ILE A 261 -3.25 19.30 -4.64
N ARG A 262 -2.84 20.23 -5.50
CA ARG A 262 -2.72 19.99 -6.95
C ARG A 262 -1.62 18.98 -7.28
N ALA A 263 -0.44 19.12 -6.67
CA ALA A 263 0.70 18.25 -6.93
C ALA A 263 0.40 16.81 -6.53
N TRP A 264 -0.11 16.57 -5.32
CA TRP A 264 -0.44 15.24 -4.84
C TRP A 264 -1.57 14.58 -5.66
N SER A 265 -2.60 15.35 -6.01
CA SER A 265 -3.69 14.86 -6.87
C SER A 265 -3.15 14.43 -8.23
N ARG A 266 -2.29 15.24 -8.86
CA ARG A 266 -1.70 14.90 -10.15
C ARG A 266 -0.83 13.65 -10.07
N GLN A 267 0.00 13.54 -9.04
CA GLN A 267 0.87 12.37 -8.85
C GLN A 267 0.07 11.06 -8.77
N VAL A 268 -1.07 11.07 -8.09
CA VAL A 268 -1.96 9.89 -7.96
C VAL A 268 -2.66 9.57 -9.28
N LEU A 269 -3.22 10.57 -9.96
CA LEU A 269 -3.84 10.39 -11.29
C LEU A 269 -2.83 9.85 -12.31
N ASP A 270 -1.57 10.29 -12.25
CA ASP A 270 -0.51 9.82 -13.12
C ASP A 270 -0.13 8.34 -12.94
N GLN A 271 -0.53 7.72 -11.82
CA GLN A 271 -0.38 6.27 -11.61
C GLN A 271 -1.54 5.46 -12.21
N GLY A 272 -2.61 6.10 -12.71
CA GLY A 272 -3.73 5.41 -13.35
C GLY A 272 -4.77 4.86 -12.38
N VAL A 273 -5.04 5.55 -11.26
CA VAL A 273 -6.20 5.24 -10.41
C VAL A 273 -7.52 5.47 -11.15
N ASP A 274 -8.62 4.87 -10.70
CA ASP A 274 -9.93 4.98 -11.36
C ASP A 274 -10.77 6.15 -10.83
N ALA A 275 -10.51 6.56 -9.59
CA ALA A 275 -11.22 7.65 -8.95
C ALA A 275 -10.32 8.49 -8.05
N LEU A 276 -10.65 9.78 -7.98
CA LEU A 276 -10.07 10.73 -7.04
C LEU A 276 -11.18 11.31 -6.17
N GLY A 277 -10.98 11.33 -4.86
CA GLY A 277 -11.95 11.91 -3.95
C GLY A 277 -11.32 12.57 -2.74
N TRP A 278 -12.19 13.10 -1.88
CA TRP A 278 -11.78 13.98 -0.80
C TRP A 278 -12.36 13.57 0.54
N PHE A 279 -11.52 13.65 1.56
CA PHE A 279 -11.98 13.79 2.94
C PHE A 279 -12.22 15.28 3.21
N ALA A 280 -13.48 15.72 3.12
CA ALA A 280 -13.83 17.15 3.14
C ALA A 280 -14.17 17.68 4.55
N PHE A 281 -13.41 17.27 5.57
CA PHE A 281 -13.67 17.66 6.96
C PHE A 281 -12.35 17.95 7.70
N ASP A 282 -12.15 19.18 8.15
CA ASP A 282 -10.98 19.58 8.93
C ASP A 282 -11.05 18.95 10.34
N HIS A 283 -10.01 18.21 10.72
CA HIS A 283 -9.98 17.48 11.99
C HIS A 283 -9.98 18.45 13.18
N GLY A 284 -10.88 18.17 14.12
CA GLY A 284 -10.96 18.90 15.39
C GLY A 284 -9.99 18.44 16.47
N ARG A 285 -9.40 17.25 16.34
CA ARG A 285 -8.51 16.67 17.36
C ARG A 285 -7.06 17.03 17.04
N TRP A 286 -6.44 17.85 17.89
CA TRP A 286 -5.02 18.21 17.78
C TRP A 286 -4.14 17.24 18.58
N SER A 287 -4.58 16.88 19.79
CA SER A 287 -3.99 15.81 20.58
C SER A 287 -5.07 15.14 21.43
N GLU A 288 -4.72 14.11 22.21
CA GLU A 288 -5.66 13.52 23.18
C GLU A 288 -6.19 14.55 24.19
N GLN A 289 -5.43 15.63 24.42
CA GLN A 289 -5.72 16.66 25.42
C GLN A 289 -6.36 17.92 24.83
N TYR A 290 -6.27 18.14 23.51
CA TYR A 290 -6.76 19.36 22.86
C TYR A 290 -7.69 19.05 21.68
N ASN A 291 -8.96 19.42 21.84
CA ASN A 291 -9.99 19.35 20.81
C ASN A 291 -10.49 20.76 20.50
N VAL A 292 -10.33 21.19 19.24
CA VAL A 292 -10.70 22.52 18.75
C VAL A 292 -12.03 22.53 18.00
N GLY A 293 -12.73 21.39 17.93
CA GLY A 293 -13.98 21.24 17.19
C GLY A 293 -13.72 21.13 15.68
N GLY A 294 -14.05 19.99 15.09
CA GLY A 294 -13.88 19.78 13.64
C GLY A 294 -14.96 20.49 12.84
N LEU A 295 -14.63 20.92 11.64
CA LEU A 295 -15.57 21.60 10.74
C LEU A 295 -15.41 21.07 9.32
N PRO A 296 -16.49 21.03 8.52
CA PRO A 296 -16.39 20.76 7.09
C PRO A 296 -15.40 21.72 6.44
N THR A 297 -14.56 21.24 5.53
CA THR A 297 -13.53 22.06 4.90
C THR A 297 -14.15 23.27 4.17
N LYS A 298 -15.34 23.11 3.56
CA LYS A 298 -16.12 24.22 2.97
C LYS A 298 -16.37 25.38 3.95
N ALA A 299 -16.64 25.08 5.22
CA ALA A 299 -16.88 26.08 6.26
C ALA A 299 -15.57 26.61 6.87
N ALA A 300 -14.55 25.77 6.96
CA ALA A 300 -13.26 26.12 7.57
C ALA A 300 -12.33 26.91 6.63
N SER A 301 -12.37 26.63 5.32
CA SER A 301 -11.58 27.30 4.29
C SER A 301 -12.24 27.17 2.92
N SER A 302 -12.87 28.26 2.47
CA SER A 302 -13.43 28.34 1.11
C SER A 302 -12.36 28.22 0.03
N GLU A 303 -11.13 28.68 0.29
CA GLU A 303 -9.99 28.57 -0.63
C GLU A 303 -9.63 27.12 -0.94
N ARG A 304 -9.42 26.29 0.10
CA ARG A 304 -9.09 24.87 -0.06
C ARG A 304 -10.25 24.12 -0.69
N TRP A 305 -11.47 24.42 -0.27
CA TRP A 305 -12.68 23.83 -0.86
C TRP A 305 -12.79 24.12 -2.35
N ASN A 306 -12.62 25.38 -2.77
CA ASN A 306 -12.65 25.75 -4.19
C ASN A 306 -11.55 25.05 -5.00
N THR A 307 -10.37 24.84 -4.41
CA THR A 307 -9.30 24.08 -5.05
C THR A 307 -9.70 22.61 -5.27
N MET A 308 -10.33 21.96 -4.29
CA MET A 308 -10.85 20.58 -4.43
C MET A 308 -11.93 20.50 -5.53
N LEU A 309 -12.86 21.45 -5.56
CA LEU A 309 -13.92 21.52 -6.58
C LEU A 309 -13.33 21.71 -7.99
N GLU A 310 -12.36 22.60 -8.15
CA GLU A 310 -11.71 22.85 -9.45
C GLU A 310 -10.99 21.61 -9.96
N ILE A 311 -10.23 20.93 -9.09
CA ILE A 311 -9.53 19.69 -9.44
C ILE A 311 -10.55 18.62 -9.86
N SER A 312 -11.61 18.43 -9.06
CA SER A 312 -12.64 17.41 -9.35
C SER A 312 -13.32 17.63 -10.69
N ARG A 313 -13.66 18.89 -11.00
CA ARG A 313 -14.31 19.25 -12.26
C ARG A 313 -13.40 18.96 -13.47
N LYS A 314 -12.10 19.25 -13.34
CA LYS A 314 -11.11 18.96 -14.39
C LYS A 314 -10.91 17.46 -14.56
N THR A 315 -10.68 16.74 -13.46
CA THR A 315 -10.45 15.30 -13.43
C THR A 315 -11.62 14.51 -14.03
N ALA A 316 -12.87 14.90 -13.76
CA ALA A 316 -14.05 14.22 -14.32
C ALA A 316 -14.15 14.28 -15.87
N ALA A 317 -13.48 15.26 -16.50
CA ALA A 317 -13.39 15.37 -17.95
C ALA A 317 -12.17 14.62 -18.54
N GLU A 318 -11.22 14.20 -17.71
CA GLU A 318 -10.02 13.48 -18.11
C GLU A 318 -10.27 11.97 -18.23
N GLN A 319 -9.59 11.33 -19.19
CA GLN A 319 -9.58 9.88 -19.31
C GLN A 319 -8.62 9.26 -18.31
N VAL A 320 -9.04 8.13 -17.71
CA VAL A 320 -8.15 7.33 -16.87
C VAL A 320 -6.92 6.95 -17.67
N LYS A 321 -5.74 7.23 -17.11
CA LYS A 321 -4.48 6.88 -17.73
C LYS A 321 -4.33 5.37 -17.70
N PRO A 322 -4.05 4.70 -18.83
CA PRO A 322 -3.82 3.28 -18.83
C PRO A 322 -2.56 2.97 -18.03
N VAL A 323 -2.61 1.90 -17.24
CA VAL A 323 -1.42 1.34 -16.59
C VAL A 323 -0.62 0.62 -17.68
N SER A 324 0.52 1.19 -18.08
CA SER A 324 1.42 0.60 -19.07
C SER A 324 2.08 -0.67 -18.53
N ALA A 325 2.39 -1.62 -19.40
CA ALA A 325 3.33 -2.67 -19.03
C ALA A 325 4.71 -2.04 -18.80
N SER A 326 5.39 -2.46 -17.73
CA SER A 326 6.76 -2.03 -17.45
C SER A 326 7.72 -3.22 -17.50
N PRO A 327 8.91 -3.06 -18.12
CA PRO A 327 9.97 -4.07 -18.04
C PRO A 327 10.71 -4.05 -16.68
N TYR A 328 10.37 -3.12 -15.78
CA TYR A 328 11.00 -2.93 -14.48
C TYR A 328 10.05 -3.29 -13.33
N GLY A 329 10.38 -4.37 -12.63
CA GLY A 329 9.70 -4.79 -11.41
C GLY A 329 10.44 -4.31 -10.16
N ILE A 330 9.69 -4.11 -9.06
CA ILE A 330 10.25 -3.93 -7.72
C ILE A 330 9.55 -4.88 -6.74
N LEU A 331 10.34 -5.61 -5.95
CA LEU A 331 9.83 -6.65 -5.07
C LEU A 331 9.08 -6.04 -3.88
N LEU A 332 7.94 -6.63 -3.50
CA LEU A 332 7.28 -6.41 -2.22
C LEU A 332 7.36 -7.69 -1.36
N PRO A 333 8.31 -7.78 -0.41
CA PRO A 333 8.56 -8.98 0.38
C PRO A 333 7.70 -9.01 1.65
N TYR A 334 6.51 -9.63 1.62
CA TYR A 334 5.60 -9.67 2.77
C TYR A 334 6.24 -10.27 4.03
N ASP A 335 7.10 -11.26 3.88
CA ASP A 335 7.78 -11.88 5.03
C ASP A 335 8.74 -10.94 5.74
N SER A 336 9.46 -10.12 4.96
CA SER A 336 10.34 -9.07 5.49
C SER A 336 9.54 -7.91 6.09
N ILE A 337 8.36 -7.60 5.54
CA ILE A 337 7.42 -6.61 6.11
C ILE A 337 6.93 -7.08 7.49
N LEU A 338 6.44 -8.33 7.57
CA LEU A 338 5.89 -8.90 8.80
C LEU A 338 6.91 -9.04 9.92
N SER A 339 8.18 -9.23 9.57
CA SER A 339 9.26 -9.37 10.54
C SER A 339 9.78 -8.03 11.04
N ARG A 340 10.10 -7.09 10.15
CA ARG A 340 11.01 -5.98 10.51
C ARG A 340 10.70 -4.63 9.88
N TYR A 341 10.19 -4.57 8.65
CA TYR A 341 10.21 -3.33 7.87
C TYR A 341 8.86 -2.62 7.79
N ASP A 342 8.90 -1.30 7.90
CA ASP A 342 7.76 -0.41 7.66
C ASP A 342 7.79 0.18 6.25
N HIS A 343 6.80 1.02 5.94
CA HIS A 343 6.59 1.57 4.62
C HIS A 343 7.76 2.41 4.08
N GLN A 344 8.58 3.04 4.93
CA GLN A 344 9.73 3.83 4.48
C GLN A 344 10.72 3.00 3.68
N HIS A 345 10.90 1.74 4.08
CA HIS A 345 11.82 0.80 3.45
C HIS A 345 11.40 0.40 2.03
N PHE A 346 10.16 0.69 1.63
CA PHE A 346 9.60 0.41 0.31
C PHE A 346 9.32 1.69 -0.48
N LEU A 347 9.00 2.79 0.22
CA LEU A 347 8.88 4.12 -0.35
C LEU A 347 10.22 4.65 -0.88
N VAL A 348 11.30 4.55 -0.11
CA VAL A 348 12.62 5.09 -0.49
C VAL A 348 13.15 4.46 -1.79
N PRO A 349 13.11 3.13 -1.96
CA PRO A 349 13.38 2.50 -3.26
C PRO A 349 12.51 3.05 -4.40
N TYR A 350 11.20 3.21 -4.18
CA TYR A 350 10.31 3.82 -5.17
C TYR A 350 10.77 5.22 -5.54
N VAL A 351 11.06 6.09 -4.57
CA VAL A 351 11.48 7.48 -4.80
C VAL A 351 12.81 7.54 -5.57
N ALA A 352 13.80 6.73 -5.17
CA ALA A 352 15.10 6.71 -5.81
C ALA A 352 15.01 6.24 -7.28
N LEU A 353 14.19 5.22 -7.55
CA LEU A 353 14.12 4.58 -8.86
C LEU A 353 13.11 5.26 -9.80
N ALA A 354 11.93 5.66 -9.32
CA ALA A 354 10.85 6.19 -10.17
C ALA A 354 10.93 7.71 -10.37
N PRO A 355 10.53 8.58 -9.42
CA PRO A 355 10.53 10.02 -9.67
C PRO A 355 11.92 10.61 -9.87
N ILE A 356 12.97 10.03 -9.27
CA ILE A 356 14.35 10.57 -9.37
C ILE A 356 15.12 9.95 -10.54
N SER A 357 15.09 8.61 -10.68
CA SER A 357 15.81 7.93 -11.77
C SER A 357 14.99 7.80 -13.05
N GLY A 358 13.68 8.09 -13.02
CA GLY A 358 12.81 8.09 -14.19
C GLY A 358 12.34 6.72 -14.66
N LEU A 359 12.44 5.68 -13.81
CA LEU A 359 11.96 4.35 -14.15
C LEU A 359 10.45 4.25 -13.94
N ASP A 360 9.72 3.70 -14.91
CA ASP A 360 8.33 3.29 -14.70
C ASP A 360 8.36 1.94 -13.97
N LEU A 361 8.08 1.89 -12.67
CA LEU A 361 8.23 0.69 -11.85
C LEU A 361 6.89 0.07 -11.48
N HIS A 362 6.82 -1.25 -11.49
CA HIS A 362 5.66 -2.00 -10.99
C HIS A 362 6.05 -2.89 -9.82
N TYR A 363 5.25 -2.87 -8.76
CA TYR A 363 5.43 -3.80 -7.66
C TYR A 363 5.01 -5.22 -8.03
N VAL A 364 5.80 -6.19 -7.58
CA VAL A 364 5.43 -7.61 -7.61
C VAL A 364 5.67 -8.18 -6.21
N SER A 365 4.65 -8.78 -5.61
CA SER A 365 4.77 -9.37 -4.29
C SER A 365 5.36 -10.77 -4.34
N ASP A 366 6.00 -11.17 -3.25
CA ASP A 366 6.46 -12.54 -3.04
C ASP A 366 5.29 -13.55 -2.96
N ASN A 367 4.11 -13.12 -2.52
CA ASN A 367 2.85 -13.87 -2.62
C ASN A 367 2.49 -14.16 -4.09
N LYS A 368 2.44 -13.12 -4.94
CA LYS A 368 2.14 -13.29 -6.37
C LYS A 368 3.16 -14.18 -7.08
N ILE A 369 4.46 -14.02 -6.78
CA ILE A 369 5.53 -14.88 -7.33
C ILE A 369 5.32 -16.36 -6.97
N THR A 370 4.81 -16.63 -5.78
CA THR A 370 4.55 -18.00 -5.32
C THR A 370 3.31 -18.60 -5.98
N GLU A 371 2.24 -17.81 -6.07
CA GLU A 371 0.91 -18.28 -6.50
C GLU A 371 0.75 -18.33 -8.02
N ASP A 372 1.36 -17.40 -8.76
CA ASP A 372 1.26 -17.30 -10.21
C ASP A 372 2.62 -17.58 -10.89
N PRO A 373 2.77 -18.69 -11.63
CA PRO A 373 3.98 -18.98 -12.41
C PRO A 373 4.36 -17.89 -13.41
N LYS A 374 3.41 -17.02 -13.80
CA LYS A 374 3.59 -15.92 -14.75
C LYS A 374 3.84 -14.57 -14.10
N ALA A 375 3.91 -14.50 -12.77
CA ALA A 375 4.08 -13.25 -12.03
C ALA A 375 5.29 -12.41 -12.48
N LEU A 376 6.31 -13.06 -13.03
CA LEU A 376 7.54 -12.43 -13.51
C LEU A 376 7.61 -12.26 -15.05
N GLU A 377 6.58 -12.68 -15.79
CA GLU A 377 6.54 -12.50 -17.26
C GLU A 377 6.50 -11.01 -17.62
N GLY A 378 7.28 -10.62 -18.64
CA GLY A 378 7.37 -9.24 -19.12
C GLY A 378 8.40 -8.37 -18.40
N TYR A 379 8.83 -8.74 -17.19
CA TYR A 379 9.95 -8.05 -16.54
C TYR A 379 11.29 -8.47 -17.13
N THR A 380 12.17 -7.50 -17.28
CA THR A 380 13.58 -7.70 -17.66
C THR A 380 14.51 -7.45 -16.47
N HIS A 381 14.10 -6.56 -15.57
CA HIS A 381 14.83 -6.19 -14.37
C HIS A 381 13.88 -6.27 -13.17
N LEU A 382 14.37 -6.83 -12.07
CA LEU A 382 13.67 -6.87 -10.80
C LEU A 382 14.58 -6.29 -9.72
N PHE A 383 14.17 -5.16 -9.16
CA PHE A 383 14.82 -4.54 -8.01
C PHE A 383 14.29 -5.15 -6.73
N SER A 384 15.18 -5.62 -5.85
CA SER A 384 14.77 -5.90 -4.47
C SER A 384 14.57 -4.60 -3.70
N THR A 385 13.61 -4.60 -2.79
CA THR A 385 13.64 -3.76 -1.58
C THR A 385 14.27 -4.59 -0.45
N PRO A 386 14.49 -4.05 0.77
CA PRO A 386 14.97 -4.85 1.89
C PRO A 386 14.18 -6.17 2.06
N SER A 387 14.81 -7.28 1.69
CA SER A 387 14.23 -8.62 1.56
C SER A 387 15.05 -9.70 2.29
N PRO A 388 15.53 -9.49 3.53
CA PRO A 388 16.33 -10.49 4.24
C PRO A 388 15.59 -11.79 4.50
N TRP A 389 14.27 -11.76 4.74
CA TRP A 389 13.46 -12.97 4.89
C TRP A 389 12.80 -13.33 3.56
N MET A 390 13.06 -14.54 3.08
CA MET A 390 12.46 -15.04 1.85
C MET A 390 12.14 -16.54 1.93
N ARG A 391 10.94 -16.91 1.49
CA ARG A 391 10.53 -18.31 1.30
C ARG A 391 11.36 -18.96 0.21
N LYS A 392 11.74 -20.22 0.42
CA LYS A 392 12.46 -21.02 -0.59
C LYS A 392 11.77 -21.02 -1.96
N ALA A 393 10.44 -21.16 -1.99
CA ALA A 393 9.67 -21.16 -3.25
C ALA A 393 9.86 -19.86 -4.05
N VAL A 394 9.95 -18.70 -3.38
CA VAL A 394 10.18 -17.41 -4.05
C VAL A 394 11.61 -17.36 -4.60
N VAL A 395 12.60 -17.80 -3.82
CA VAL A 395 14.00 -17.88 -4.27
C VAL A 395 14.15 -18.76 -5.50
N GLU A 396 13.48 -19.92 -5.53
CA GLU A 396 13.48 -20.83 -6.69
C GLU A 396 12.90 -20.17 -7.95
N ARG A 397 11.82 -19.39 -7.80
CA ARG A 397 11.21 -18.62 -8.89
C ARG A 397 12.12 -17.49 -9.39
N LEU A 398 12.77 -16.77 -8.47
CA LEU A 398 13.74 -15.72 -8.82
C LEU A 398 14.96 -16.32 -9.53
N LEU A 399 15.45 -17.47 -9.08
CA LEU A 399 16.53 -18.20 -9.74
C LEU A 399 16.15 -18.60 -11.16
N ALA A 400 14.92 -19.08 -11.37
CA ALA A 400 14.40 -19.40 -12.70
C ALA A 400 14.30 -18.17 -13.61
N PHE A 401 13.79 -17.05 -13.08
CA PHE A 401 13.72 -15.76 -13.77
C PHE A 401 15.10 -15.30 -14.26
N VAL A 402 16.09 -15.29 -13.38
CA VAL A 402 17.46 -14.89 -13.74
C VAL A 402 18.04 -15.85 -14.79
N LYS A 403 17.92 -17.17 -14.58
CA LYS A 403 18.42 -18.16 -15.55
C LYS A 403 17.80 -18.02 -16.94
N ALA A 404 16.54 -17.58 -17.01
CA ALA A 404 15.81 -17.37 -18.26
C ALA A 404 16.24 -16.11 -19.02
N GLY A 405 16.92 -15.15 -18.37
CA GLY A 405 17.37 -13.91 -19.00
C GLY A 405 17.12 -12.65 -18.18
N GLY A 406 16.45 -12.75 -17.03
CA GLY A 406 16.17 -11.60 -16.16
C GLY A 406 17.41 -11.09 -15.41
N THR A 407 17.37 -9.83 -15.01
CA THR A 407 18.34 -9.21 -14.11
C THR A 407 17.72 -9.02 -12.73
N LEU A 408 18.31 -9.60 -11.68
CA LEU A 408 17.95 -9.32 -10.29
C LEU A 408 18.95 -8.32 -9.69
N ILE A 409 18.47 -7.21 -9.16
CA ILE A 409 19.28 -6.23 -8.43
C ILE A 409 18.99 -6.40 -6.95
N ALA A 410 20.00 -6.83 -6.19
CA ALA A 410 19.93 -7.12 -4.76
C ALA A 410 20.88 -6.23 -3.96
N SER A 411 20.65 -6.09 -2.65
CA SER A 411 21.53 -5.32 -1.80
C SER A 411 21.59 -5.80 -0.36
N SER A 412 22.67 -5.43 0.34
CA SER A 412 22.79 -5.59 1.78
C SER A 412 22.39 -7.00 2.26
N ASP A 413 21.52 -7.12 3.25
CA ASP A 413 21.09 -8.38 3.86
C ASP A 413 20.02 -9.15 3.06
N ASP A 414 19.71 -8.78 1.82
CA ASP A 414 18.70 -9.48 1.00
C ASP A 414 18.96 -11.00 0.92
N PHE A 415 17.91 -11.79 1.09
CA PHE A 415 17.94 -13.26 1.07
C PHE A 415 18.82 -13.93 2.13
N ALA A 416 19.18 -13.22 3.22
CA ALA A 416 20.01 -13.77 4.30
C ALA A 416 19.32 -14.85 5.13
N VAL A 417 17.99 -14.84 5.19
CA VAL A 417 17.19 -15.63 6.12
C VAL A 417 16.03 -16.34 5.38
N ASN A 418 15.80 -17.61 5.70
CA ASN A 418 14.72 -18.40 5.12
C ASN A 418 13.40 -18.31 5.93
N GLU A 419 12.36 -19.01 5.47
CA GLU A 419 11.04 -19.04 6.11
C GLU A 419 11.03 -19.58 7.55
N ASP A 420 12.03 -20.36 7.95
CA ASP A 420 12.21 -20.89 9.31
C ASP A 420 12.99 -19.94 10.23
N ALA A 421 13.29 -18.73 9.73
CA ALA A 421 14.17 -17.74 10.31
C ALA A 421 15.59 -18.25 10.62
N ARG A 422 16.17 -19.02 9.67
CA ARG A 422 17.56 -19.51 9.72
C ARG A 422 18.38 -18.91 8.59
N VAL A 423 19.71 -18.89 8.76
CA VAL A 423 20.63 -18.48 7.70
C VAL A 423 20.35 -19.28 6.43
N SER A 424 20.19 -18.57 5.32
CA SER A 424 19.76 -19.10 4.05
C SER A 424 20.94 -19.31 3.11
N GLU A 425 20.98 -20.46 2.42
CA GLU A 425 21.94 -20.69 1.32
C GLU A 425 21.60 -19.87 0.07
N SER A 426 20.47 -19.15 0.07
CA SER A 426 20.01 -18.35 -1.08
C SER A 426 21.01 -17.28 -1.50
N ARG A 427 21.76 -16.67 -0.57
CA ARG A 427 22.81 -15.70 -0.91
C ARG A 427 23.93 -16.35 -1.74
N LYS A 428 24.28 -17.59 -1.43
CA LYS A 428 25.27 -18.37 -2.20
C LYS A 428 24.70 -18.83 -3.53
N GLU A 429 23.51 -19.41 -3.53
CA GLU A 429 22.89 -19.99 -4.73
C GLU A 429 22.49 -18.93 -5.75
N LEU A 430 21.80 -17.87 -5.31
CA LEU A 430 21.25 -16.81 -6.14
C LEU A 430 22.27 -15.69 -6.36
N LEU A 431 22.87 -15.14 -5.30
CA LEU A 431 23.77 -13.98 -5.42
C LEU A 431 25.22 -14.35 -5.71
N GLY A 432 25.65 -15.58 -5.36
CA GLY A 432 27.04 -16.04 -5.52
C GLY A 432 28.00 -15.50 -4.47
N ILE A 433 27.47 -15.13 -3.30
CA ILE A 433 28.26 -14.72 -2.15
C ILE A 433 28.67 -15.97 -1.37
N LEU A 434 29.96 -16.28 -1.33
CA LEU A 434 30.48 -17.48 -0.66
C LEU A 434 30.96 -17.20 0.77
N GLU A 435 31.42 -15.98 1.01
CA GLU A 435 31.87 -15.51 2.32
C GLU A 435 31.71 -13.99 2.40
N GLU A 436 31.16 -13.51 3.51
CA GLU A 436 30.87 -12.10 3.74
C GLU A 436 31.07 -11.70 5.20
N GLU A 437 31.26 -10.41 5.43
CA GLU A 437 31.45 -9.83 6.75
C GLU A 437 30.69 -8.50 6.86
N PRO A 438 29.70 -8.37 7.76
CA PRO A 438 29.05 -7.09 8.03
C PRO A 438 29.99 -6.15 8.78
N PHE A 439 29.87 -4.85 8.51
CA PHE A 439 30.59 -3.80 9.24
C PHE A 439 29.76 -2.52 9.35
N TYR A 440 30.12 -1.67 10.30
CA TYR A 440 29.28 -0.52 10.69
C TYR A 440 29.99 0.83 10.60
N ASP A 441 31.32 0.84 10.52
CA ASP A 441 32.09 2.07 10.28
C ASP A 441 31.72 2.67 8.92
N GLU A 442 31.75 4.00 8.84
CA GLU A 442 31.50 4.72 7.60
C GLU A 442 32.58 4.43 6.56
N ASP A 443 32.16 4.19 5.32
CA ASP A 443 33.06 3.93 4.19
C ASP A 443 32.42 4.39 2.87
N THR A 444 33.19 4.41 1.80
CA THR A 444 32.75 4.76 0.44
C THR A 444 33.00 3.61 -0.51
N ILE A 445 32.20 3.54 -1.58
CA ILE A 445 32.40 2.58 -2.65
C ILE A 445 33.03 3.29 -3.83
N GLU A 446 34.22 2.84 -4.27
CA GLU A 446 34.86 3.33 -5.47
C GLU A 446 34.50 2.45 -6.67
N ILE A 447 33.98 3.05 -7.74
CA ILE A 447 33.70 2.39 -9.01
C ILE A 447 35.02 2.03 -9.71
N VAL A 448 35.20 0.76 -10.10
CA VAL A 448 36.48 0.27 -10.67
C VAL A 448 36.50 0.20 -12.20
N HIS A 449 35.34 0.33 -12.85
CA HIS A 449 35.20 0.32 -14.30
C HIS A 449 34.21 1.40 -14.74
N ASP A 450 34.44 2.00 -15.91
CA ASP A 450 33.50 2.95 -16.48
C ASP A 450 32.13 2.29 -16.68
N LEU A 451 31.10 3.01 -16.25
CA LEU A 451 29.69 2.74 -16.50
C LEU A 451 29.08 3.95 -17.19
N GLU A 452 27.88 3.81 -17.76
CA GLU A 452 27.24 4.95 -18.37
C GLU A 452 27.00 6.08 -17.35
N GLY A 453 27.58 7.25 -17.60
CA GLY A 453 27.48 8.41 -16.70
C GLY A 453 28.33 8.32 -15.43
N LEU A 454 29.20 7.30 -15.28
CA LEU A 454 30.12 7.14 -14.16
C LEU A 454 31.50 6.67 -14.65
N VAL A 455 32.55 7.39 -14.28
CA VAL A 455 33.92 7.01 -14.61
C VAL A 455 34.55 6.20 -13.48
N ALA A 456 35.51 5.34 -13.81
CA ALA A 456 36.33 4.67 -12.81
C ALA A 456 36.99 5.68 -11.85
N GLY A 457 37.05 5.34 -10.56
CA GLY A 457 37.48 6.23 -9.48
C GLY A 457 36.35 7.07 -8.86
N THR A 458 35.14 7.07 -9.44
CA THR A 458 33.99 7.75 -8.82
C THR A 458 33.63 7.10 -7.49
N LYS A 459 33.44 7.92 -6.46
CA LYS A 459 33.04 7.47 -5.12
C LYS A 459 31.52 7.60 -4.94
N LEU A 460 30.94 6.55 -4.41
CA LEU A 460 29.55 6.49 -3.96
C LEU A 460 29.53 6.48 -2.42
N SER A 461 28.60 7.24 -1.84
CA SER A 461 28.31 7.16 -0.42
C SER A 461 27.80 5.75 -0.03
N SER A 462 27.72 5.46 1.26
CA SER A 462 27.11 4.20 1.72
C SER A 462 26.14 4.45 2.87
N TYR A 463 25.14 3.59 2.98
CA TYR A 463 24.20 3.60 4.10
C TYR A 463 24.65 2.63 5.20
N TRP A 464 24.11 2.78 6.41
CA TRP A 464 24.62 2.14 7.64
C TRP A 464 24.81 0.61 7.55
N ASN A 465 23.95 -0.11 6.83
CA ASN A 465 24.16 -1.52 6.58
C ASN A 465 25.20 -1.72 5.48
N ARG A 466 26.37 -2.23 5.86
CA ARG A 466 27.49 -2.48 4.94
C ARG A 466 28.01 -3.90 5.08
N ILE A 467 28.34 -4.50 3.94
CA ILE A 467 28.80 -5.88 3.85
C ILE A 467 30.03 -5.93 2.94
N ARG A 468 31.13 -6.46 3.48
CA ARG A 468 32.32 -6.83 2.70
C ARG A 468 32.13 -8.22 2.14
N ILE A 469 32.38 -8.39 0.85
CA ILE A 469 32.35 -9.72 0.24
C ILE A 469 33.78 -10.28 0.21
N LYS A 470 34.06 -11.27 1.06
CA LYS A 470 35.39 -11.88 1.17
C LYS A 470 35.64 -12.88 0.04
N LYS A 471 34.58 -13.56 -0.41
CA LYS A 471 34.68 -14.56 -1.47
C LYS A 471 33.44 -14.57 -2.36
N LEU A 472 33.68 -14.47 -3.67
CA LEU A 472 32.66 -14.52 -4.71
C LEU A 472 32.70 -15.85 -5.46
N ALA A 473 31.56 -16.24 -6.04
CA ALA A 473 31.50 -17.30 -7.02
C ALA A 473 32.33 -16.96 -8.27
N GLU A 474 32.90 -17.98 -8.90
CA GLU A 474 33.69 -17.83 -10.12
C GLU A 474 32.87 -17.17 -11.25
N GLY A 475 33.54 -16.36 -12.08
CA GLY A 475 32.90 -15.61 -13.16
C GLY A 475 32.21 -14.30 -12.72
N SER A 476 32.17 -13.99 -11.43
CA SER A 476 31.68 -12.69 -10.95
C SER A 476 32.64 -11.55 -11.33
N THR A 477 32.08 -10.42 -11.76
CA THR A 477 32.84 -9.21 -12.08
C THR A 477 32.58 -8.13 -11.04
N VAL A 478 33.64 -7.62 -10.41
CA VAL A 478 33.55 -6.53 -9.44
C VAL A 478 33.35 -5.21 -10.18
N ILE A 479 32.37 -4.42 -9.74
CA ILE A 479 32.00 -3.10 -10.29
C ILE A 479 32.45 -1.98 -9.34
N GLY A 480 32.43 -2.24 -8.03
CA GLY A 480 32.90 -1.28 -7.04
C GLY A 480 33.52 -1.96 -5.82
N ARG A 481 34.43 -1.26 -5.16
CA ARG A 481 35.18 -1.74 -3.98
C ARG A 481 35.04 -0.80 -2.80
N TRP A 482 35.06 -1.36 -1.61
CA TRP A 482 35.28 -0.63 -0.36
C TRP A 482 36.69 -0.05 -0.32
N SER A 483 36.96 0.86 0.62
CA SER A 483 38.29 1.51 0.73
C SER A 483 39.41 0.52 1.08
N ASP A 484 39.09 -0.60 1.71
CA ASP A 484 40.03 -1.70 1.99
C ASP A 484 40.28 -2.62 0.78
N GLY A 485 39.69 -2.29 -0.37
CA GLY A 485 39.81 -3.05 -1.62
C GLY A 485 38.90 -4.26 -1.71
N THR A 486 38.10 -4.59 -0.68
CA THR A 486 37.14 -5.69 -0.76
C THR A 486 35.99 -5.35 -1.72
N PRO A 487 35.45 -6.33 -2.48
CA PRO A 487 34.29 -6.10 -3.33
C PRO A 487 33.08 -5.56 -2.56
N ALA A 488 32.50 -4.49 -3.09
CA ALA A 488 31.29 -3.86 -2.57
C ALA A 488 30.12 -4.01 -3.55
N ILE A 489 30.36 -3.82 -4.84
CA ILE A 489 29.36 -3.99 -5.90
C ILE A 489 29.91 -4.99 -6.91
N PHE A 490 29.10 -5.94 -7.32
CA PHE A 490 29.49 -6.90 -8.36
C PHE A 490 28.31 -7.34 -9.20
N ARG A 491 28.61 -7.89 -10.39
CA ARG A 491 27.67 -8.62 -11.23
C ARG A 491 28.07 -10.08 -11.33
N ARG A 492 27.10 -10.97 -11.35
CA ARG A 492 27.28 -12.41 -11.52
C ARG A 492 26.40 -12.90 -12.67
N PRO A 493 26.99 -13.43 -13.76
CA PRO A 493 26.23 -14.14 -14.78
C PRO A 493 25.58 -15.41 -14.19
N LEU A 494 24.31 -15.66 -14.53
CA LEU A 494 23.59 -16.84 -14.08
C LEU A 494 22.58 -17.30 -15.15
N GLY A 495 22.92 -18.35 -15.88
CA GLY A 495 22.16 -18.76 -17.07
C GLY A 495 22.27 -17.71 -18.17
N LYS A 496 21.12 -17.25 -18.70
CA LYS A 496 21.06 -16.19 -19.72
C LYS A 496 21.00 -14.77 -19.14
N GLY A 497 20.73 -14.65 -17.83
CA GLY A 497 20.62 -13.37 -17.13
C GLY A 497 21.75 -13.16 -16.15
N GLN A 498 21.52 -12.26 -15.18
CA GLN A 498 22.53 -11.91 -14.20
C GLN A 498 21.94 -11.42 -12.87
N VAL A 499 22.77 -11.42 -11.85
CA VAL A 499 22.50 -10.75 -10.58
C VAL A 499 23.47 -9.60 -10.42
N ILE A 500 22.99 -8.44 -10.01
CA ILE A 500 23.80 -7.29 -9.60
C ILE A 500 23.57 -7.12 -8.10
N TYR A 501 24.64 -7.10 -7.32
CA TYR A 501 24.57 -6.95 -5.87
C TYR A 501 25.33 -5.72 -5.40
N SER A 502 24.77 -5.01 -4.42
CA SER A 502 25.42 -3.92 -3.68
C SER A 502 25.56 -4.28 -2.20
N GLY A 503 26.76 -4.15 -1.65
CA GLY A 503 27.07 -4.39 -0.24
C GLY A 503 26.47 -3.37 0.73
N THR A 504 25.79 -2.34 0.23
CA THR A 504 24.98 -1.39 1.01
C THR A 504 23.62 -1.18 0.35
N ASN A 505 22.66 -0.61 1.07
CA ASN A 505 21.37 -0.24 0.50
C ASN A 505 21.52 0.96 -0.45
N PRO A 506 21.43 0.77 -1.78
CA PRO A 506 21.75 1.81 -2.75
C PRO A 506 20.68 2.91 -2.77
N TYR A 507 19.45 2.60 -2.37
CA TYR A 507 18.33 3.54 -2.43
C TYR A 507 18.41 4.57 -1.31
N TRP A 508 18.71 4.12 -0.09
CA TRP A 508 18.95 5.02 1.03
C TRP A 508 20.24 5.82 0.85
N ALA A 509 21.31 5.18 0.35
CA ALA A 509 22.56 5.88 0.06
C ALA A 509 22.39 6.96 -1.04
N ALA A 510 21.45 6.75 -1.98
CA ALA A 510 21.11 7.74 -3.00
C ALA A 510 20.41 8.98 -2.44
N LEU A 511 19.71 8.88 -1.30
CA LEU A 511 18.79 9.92 -0.82
C LEU A 511 19.17 10.50 0.55
N TYR A 512 20.11 9.90 1.28
CA TYR A 512 20.47 10.28 2.64
C TYR A 512 22.00 10.43 2.82
N PRO A 513 22.48 11.45 3.56
CA PRO A 513 21.72 12.57 4.17
C PRO A 513 21.25 13.60 3.14
N GLU A 514 21.90 13.64 1.98
CA GLU A 514 21.53 14.45 0.82
C GLU A 514 21.45 13.56 -0.43
N GLU A 515 20.86 14.07 -1.52
CA GLU A 515 20.76 13.33 -2.77
C GLU A 515 22.15 13.14 -3.41
N ASP A 516 22.61 11.88 -3.51
CA ASP A 516 23.85 11.52 -4.17
C ASP A 516 23.60 11.25 -5.67
N ARG A 517 24.00 12.22 -6.50
CA ARG A 517 23.86 12.13 -7.96
C ARG A 517 24.62 10.95 -8.56
N ASN A 518 25.71 10.51 -7.96
CA ASN A 518 26.48 9.38 -8.48
C ASN A 518 25.71 8.08 -8.29
N TRP A 519 24.99 7.92 -7.16
CA TRP A 519 24.06 6.80 -6.98
C TRP A 519 22.91 6.82 -7.99
N ILE A 520 22.35 8.00 -8.28
CA ILE A 520 21.30 8.14 -9.31
C ILE A 520 21.83 7.71 -10.69
N CYS A 521 23.04 8.13 -11.06
CA CYS A 521 23.69 7.68 -12.30
C CYS A 521 23.92 6.16 -12.29
N PHE A 522 24.36 5.60 -11.17
CA PHE A 522 24.57 4.16 -11.02
C PHE A 522 23.27 3.37 -11.23
N LEU A 523 22.19 3.76 -10.56
CA LEU A 523 20.88 3.11 -10.68
C LEU A 523 20.37 3.15 -12.13
N LYS A 524 20.57 4.27 -12.84
CA LYS A 524 20.24 4.36 -14.28
C LYS A 524 21.10 3.44 -15.14
N ALA A 525 22.40 3.35 -14.86
CA ALA A 525 23.35 2.55 -15.63
C ALA A 525 23.06 1.04 -15.52
N ILE A 526 22.64 0.55 -14.35
CA ILE A 526 22.32 -0.87 -14.13
C ILE A 526 20.90 -1.27 -14.60
N SER A 527 20.11 -0.30 -15.05
CA SER A 527 18.73 -0.50 -15.54
C SER A 527 18.63 -0.63 -17.07
N LYS A 528 19.78 -0.67 -17.76
CA LYS A 528 19.89 -0.79 -19.22
C LYS A 528 20.53 -2.12 -19.55
#